data_AF-A0AB34AAS1-F1
#
_entry.id   AF-A0AB34AAS1-F1
#
_cell.length_a   1.000
_cell.length_b   1.000
_cell.length_c   1.000
_cell.angle_alpha   90.00
_cell.angle_beta   90.00
_cell.angle_gamma   90.00
#
_symmetry.space_group_name_H-M   'P 1'
#
loop_
_entity.id
_entity.type
_entity.pdbx_description
1 polymer ?
#
loop_
_entity_poly.entity_id
_entity_poly.type
_entity_poly.pdbx_seq_one_letter_code
_entity_poly.pdbx_strand_id
1 'polypeptide(L)'
;MKLKHKGFVLVESLTSLAISLLIIFMLTYCVSEQFKLLDGWEQRVNAHKVILLHLSNPNLPAIMTIKGQKYYFQQTKNNYQVSVRNNVYQVEIKT
;
A
#
# COMPACT_ATOMS: atom_id res chain seq x y z
N MET A 1 -21.74 -40.11 -34.66
CA MET A 1 -22.35 -38.92 -34.02
C MET A 1 -22.35 -39.16 -32.51
N LYS A 2 -21.40 -38.57 -31.75
CA LYS A 2 -21.26 -38.83 -30.31
C LYS A 2 -22.46 -38.24 -29.57
N LEU A 3 -23.26 -39.09 -28.93
CA LEU A 3 -24.37 -38.69 -28.06
C LEU A 3 -23.81 -37.95 -26.84
N LYS A 4 -23.83 -36.61 -26.87
CA LYS A 4 -23.53 -35.80 -25.67
C LYS A 4 -24.64 -36.04 -24.66
N HIS A 5 -24.34 -36.75 -23.57
CA HIS A 5 -25.27 -36.90 -22.46
C HIS A 5 -25.43 -35.54 -21.75
N LYS A 6 -26.67 -35.11 -21.52
CA LYS A 6 -27.01 -33.79 -20.96
C LYS A 6 -26.29 -33.47 -19.64
N GLY A 7 -25.98 -34.48 -18.83
CA GLY A 7 -25.20 -34.32 -17.59
C GLY A 7 -23.73 -33.94 -17.81
N PHE A 8 -23.14 -34.32 -18.95
CA PHE A 8 -21.75 -34.00 -19.29
C PHE A 8 -21.54 -32.49 -19.50
N VAL A 9 -22.50 -31.81 -20.14
CA VAL A 9 -22.45 -30.36 -20.40
C VAL A 9 -22.62 -29.55 -19.10
N LEU A 10 -23.43 -30.04 -18.16
CA LEU A 10 -23.64 -29.38 -16.88
C LEU A 10 -22.39 -29.44 -15.99
N VAL A 11 -21.71 -30.59 -15.94
CA VAL A 11 -20.46 -30.75 -15.18
C VAL A 11 -19.35 -29.88 -15.77
N GLU A 12 -19.21 -29.84 -17.09
CA GLU A 12 -18.22 -29.00 -17.78
C GLU A 12 -18.46 -27.49 -17.54
N SER A 13 -19.73 -27.07 -17.51
CA SER A 13 -20.10 -25.68 -17.20
C SER A 13 -19.83 -25.34 -15.73
N LEU A 14 -20.09 -26.28 -14.81
CA LEU A 14 -19.87 -26.10 -13.39
C LEU A 14 -18.37 -26.03 -13.05
N THR A 15 -17.55 -26.86 -13.69
CA THR A 15 -16.08 -26.82 -13.51
C THR A 15 -15.50 -25.54 -14.09
N SER A 16 -15.97 -25.10 -15.26
CA SER A 16 -15.57 -23.81 -15.83
C SER A 16 -15.92 -22.65 -14.90
N LEU A 17 -17.13 -22.62 -14.34
CA LEU A 17 -17.54 -21.60 -13.38
C LEU A 17 -16.68 -21.62 -12.11
N ALA A 18 -16.39 -22.80 -11.56
CA ALA A 18 -15.56 -22.94 -10.37
C ALA A 18 -14.13 -22.43 -10.61
N ILE A 19 -13.55 -22.75 -11.77
CA ILE A 19 -12.21 -22.26 -12.15
C ILE A 19 -12.23 -20.73 -12.31
N SER A 20 -13.24 -20.17 -12.98
CA SER A 20 -13.36 -18.72 -13.13
C SER A 20 -13.48 -18.00 -11.78
N LEU A 21 -14.26 -18.54 -10.84
CA LEU A 21 -14.38 -17.98 -9.50
C LEU A 21 -13.05 -18.02 -8.73
N LEU A 22 -12.31 -19.13 -8.82
CA LEU A 22 -10.98 -19.24 -8.21
C LEU A 22 -10.01 -18.22 -8.78
N ILE A 23 -10.01 -18.01 -10.10
CA ILE A 23 -9.16 -17.02 -10.76
C ILE A 23 -9.51 -15.60 -10.28
N ILE A 24 -10.79 -15.24 -10.27
CA ILE A 24 -11.24 -13.91 -9.83
C ILE A 24 -10.85 -13.69 -8.36
N PHE A 25 -11.04 -14.70 -7.52
CA PHE A 25 -10.70 -14.61 -6.10
C PHE A 25 -9.19 -14.40 -5.91
N MET A 26 -8.36 -15.17 -6.60
CA MET A 26 -6.90 -15.02 -6.51
C MET A 26 -6.40 -13.68 -7.04
N LEU A 27 -6.96 -13.18 -8.15
CA LEU A 27 -6.62 -11.86 -8.67
C LEU A 27 -7.00 -10.77 -7.67
N THR A 28 -8.20 -10.86 -7.08
CA THR A 28 -8.67 -9.90 -6.08
C THR A 28 -7.77 -9.89 -4.85
N TYR A 29 -7.37 -11.07 -4.38
CA TYR A 29 -6.45 -11.22 -3.26
C TYR A 29 -5.07 -10.62 -3.58
N CYS A 30 -4.51 -10.95 -4.75
CA CYS A 30 -3.22 -10.43 -5.20
C CYS A 30 -3.23 -8.89 -5.28
N VAL A 31 -4.24 -8.31 -5.94
CA VAL A 31 -4.39 -6.86 -6.06
C VAL A 31 -4.49 -6.21 -4.68
N SER A 32 -5.21 -6.82 -3.75
CA SER A 32 -5.32 -6.31 -2.37
C SER A 32 -3.98 -6.26 -1.64
N GLU A 33 -3.13 -7.28 -1.79
CA GLU A 33 -1.78 -7.28 -1.21
C GLU A 33 -0.87 -6.23 -1.87
N GLN A 34 -0.98 -6.03 -3.19
CA GLN A 34 -0.22 -4.98 -3.89
C GLN A 34 -0.61 -3.58 -3.41
N PHE A 35 -1.90 -3.33 -3.16
CA PHE A 35 -2.34 -2.05 -2.58
C PHE A 35 -1.76 -1.80 -1.19
N LYS A 36 -1.66 -2.82 -0.33
CA LYS A 36 -1.01 -2.68 0.99
C LYS A 36 0.46 -2.27 0.87
N LEU A 37 1.18 -2.87 -0.08
CA LEU A 37 2.58 -2.50 -0.35
C LEU A 37 2.66 -1.06 -0.85
N LEU A 38 1.79 -0.68 -1.78
CA LEU A 38 1.74 0.67 -2.34
C LEU A 38 1.47 1.73 -1.25
N ASP A 39 0.53 1.46 -0.35
CA ASP A 39 0.24 2.35 0.79
C ASP A 39 1.47 2.55 1.68
N GLY A 40 2.25 1.49 1.92
CA GLY A 40 3.51 1.57 2.67
C GLY A 40 4.57 2.43 1.98
N TRP A 41 4.69 2.29 0.65
CA TRP A 41 5.57 3.15 -0.15
C TRP A 41 5.11 4.60 -0.17
N GLU A 42 3.81 4.84 -0.32
CA GLU A 42 3.24 6.19 -0.28
C GLU A 42 3.50 6.85 1.08
N GLN A 43 3.31 6.13 2.18
CA GLN A 43 3.60 6.60 3.53
C GLN A 43 5.09 6.99 3.67
N ARG A 44 6.00 6.17 3.15
CA ARG A 44 7.45 6.45 3.15
C ARG A 44 7.77 7.70 2.35
N VAL A 45 7.27 7.83 1.12
CA VAL A 45 7.54 8.99 0.25
C VAL A 45 6.99 10.27 0.89
N ASN A 46 5.79 10.23 1.43
CA ASN A 46 5.20 11.36 2.13
C ASN A 46 5.99 11.76 3.38
N ALA A 47 6.51 10.79 4.14
CA ALA A 47 7.38 11.09 5.28
C ALA A 47 8.66 11.83 4.85
N HIS A 48 9.31 11.39 3.77
CA HIS A 48 10.49 12.09 3.23
C HIS A 48 10.14 13.47 2.67
N LYS A 49 8.97 13.63 2.05
CA LYS A 49 8.45 14.93 1.63
C LYS A 49 8.28 15.88 2.82
N VAL A 50 7.74 15.39 3.93
CA VAL A 50 7.61 16.18 5.17
C VAL A 50 8.97 16.62 5.70
N ILE A 51 9.99 15.75 5.66
CA ILE A 51 11.38 16.10 6.03
C ILE A 51 11.91 17.21 5.12
N LEU A 52 11.77 17.06 3.79
CA LEU A 52 12.22 18.05 2.82
C LEU A 52 11.51 19.40 2.99
N LEU A 53 10.22 19.39 3.32
CA LEU A 53 9.48 20.62 3.58
C LEU A 53 10.02 21.35 4.81
N HIS A 54 10.29 20.65 5.91
CA HIS A 54 10.89 21.25 7.11
C HIS A 54 12.33 21.73 6.87
N LEU A 55 13.09 21.05 6.01
CA LEU A 55 14.40 21.51 5.55
C LEU A 55 14.31 22.81 4.75
N SER A 56 13.30 22.95 3.89
CA SER A 56 13.10 24.15 3.07
C SER A 56 12.48 25.32 3.83
N ASN A 57 11.67 25.06 4.85
CA ASN A 57 11.04 26.09 5.66
C ASN A 57 10.95 25.64 7.14
N PRO A 58 11.81 26.18 8.01
CA PRO A 58 11.87 25.77 9.41
C PRO A 58 10.66 26.23 10.25
N ASN A 59 9.80 27.12 9.72
CA ASN A 59 8.61 27.62 10.42
C ASN A 59 7.36 26.75 10.20
N LEU A 60 7.51 25.54 9.66
CA LEU A 60 6.40 24.62 9.46
C LEU A 60 5.95 23.96 10.77
N PRO A 61 4.66 23.63 10.90
CA PRO A 61 4.16 22.92 12.06
C PRO A 61 4.75 21.51 12.10
N ALA A 62 5.25 21.11 13.27
CA ALA A 62 5.82 19.78 13.51
C ALA A 62 4.82 18.63 13.27
N ILE A 63 3.52 18.93 13.16
CA ILE A 63 2.47 17.95 12.84
C ILE A 63 1.81 18.38 11.53
N MET A 64 1.83 17.50 10.54
CA MET A 64 1.11 17.69 9.28
C MET A 64 0.13 16.55 9.04
N THR A 65 -1.04 16.89 8.50
CA THR A 65 -2.05 15.88 8.10
C THR A 65 -2.04 15.74 6.59
N ILE A 66 -1.67 14.56 6.09
CA ILE A 66 -1.66 14.23 4.65
C ILE A 66 -2.59 13.04 4.45
N LYS A 67 -3.61 13.18 3.58
CA LYS A 67 -4.64 12.15 3.31
C LYS A 67 -5.27 11.57 4.60
N GLY A 68 -5.56 12.42 5.58
CA GLY A 68 -6.15 12.02 6.86
C GLY A 68 -5.21 11.30 7.84
N GLN A 69 -3.94 11.09 7.48
CA GLN A 69 -2.91 10.55 8.37
C GLN A 69 -2.05 11.67 8.96
N LYS A 70 -1.74 11.59 10.26
CA LYS A 70 -0.90 12.56 10.97
C LYS A 70 0.57 12.13 10.89
N TYR A 71 1.40 13.04 10.42
CA TYR A 71 2.85 12.92 10.31
C TYR A 71 3.49 13.80 11.38
N TYR A 72 4.28 13.22 12.27
CA TYR A 72 4.95 13.91 13.37
C TYR A 72 6.43 14.05 13.04
N PHE A 73 6.86 15.27 12.73
CA PHE A 73 8.25 15.60 12.49
C PHE A 73 8.98 15.89 13.80
N GLN A 74 10.18 15.33 13.92
CA GLN A 74 11.10 15.56 15.01
C GLN A 74 12.51 15.73 14.43
N GLN A 75 13.22 16.75 14.88
CA GLN A 75 14.60 16.99 14.51
C GLN A 75 15.50 16.78 15.73
N THR A 76 16.50 15.90 15.59
CA THR A 76 17.58 15.71 16.55
C THR A 76 18.89 16.22 15.92
N LYS A 77 19.93 16.46 16.73
CA LYS A 77 21.20 17.09 16.29
C LYS A 77 21.79 16.55 14.97
N ASN A 78 21.65 15.25 14.69
CA ASN A 78 22.20 14.63 13.49
C ASN A 78 21.15 13.97 12.58
N ASN A 79 19.87 13.91 12.97
CA ASN A 79 18.87 13.11 12.28
C ASN A 79 17.54 13.86 12.13
N TYR A 80 16.91 13.73 10.97
CA TYR A 80 15.51 14.08 10.76
C TYR A 80 14.64 12.83 10.88
N GLN A 81 13.59 12.90 11.69
CA GLN A 81 12.67 11.80 11.93
C GLN A 81 11.23 12.23 11.63
N VAL A 82 10.49 11.36 10.95
CA VAL A 82 9.03 11.49 10.81
C VAL A 82 8.37 10.21 11.25
N SER A 83 7.51 10.33 12.26
CA SER A 83 6.70 9.23 12.80
C SER A 83 5.30 9.30 12.23
N VAL A 84 4.80 8.16 11.72
CA VAL A 84 3.46 8.04 11.13
C VAL A 84 2.86 6.72 11.58
N ARG A 85 1.77 6.78 12.35
CA ARG A 85 1.20 5.61 13.02
C ARG A 85 2.26 4.89 13.87
N ASN A 86 2.66 3.66 13.51
CA ASN A 86 3.71 2.88 14.16
C ASN A 86 5.05 2.85 13.39
N ASN A 87 5.13 3.53 12.24
CA ASN A 87 6.34 3.54 11.43
C ASN A 87 7.14 4.82 11.67
N VAL A 88 8.44 4.66 11.79
CA VAL A 88 9.40 5.74 11.97
C VAL A 88 10.33 5.77 10.76
N TYR A 89 10.38 6.90 10.06
CA TYR A 89 11.29 7.12 8.95
C TYR A 89 12.35 8.14 9.36
N GLN A 90 13.62 7.77 9.20
CA GLN A 90 14.76 8.60 9.59
C GLN A 90 15.67 8.87 8.39
N VAL A 91 16.23 10.07 8.34
CA VAL A 91 17.28 10.48 7.40
C VAL A 91 18.43 11.05 8.23
N GLU A 92 19.61 10.43 8.10
CA GLU A 92 20.85 10.93 8.71
C GLU A 92 21.38 12.13 7.94
N ILE A 93 21.79 13.15 8.67
CA ILE A 93 22.48 14.31 8.12
C ILE A 93 23.96 13.93 8.01
N LYS A 94 24.40 13.54 6.81
CA LYS A 94 25.84 13.49 6.52
C LYS A 94 26.35 14.91 6.35
N THR A 95 26.93 15.44 7.44
CA THR A 95 27.88 16.58 7.39
C THR A 95 29.10 16.25 6.58
#